data_AF-A0ABD2NK64-F1
#
_entry.id   AF-A0ABD2NK64-F1
#
_cell.length_a   1.000
_cell.length_b   1.000
_cell.length_c   1.000
_cell.angle_alpha   90.00
_cell.angle_beta   90.00
_cell.angle_gamma   90.00
#
_symmetry.space_group_name_H-M   'P 1'
#
loop_
_entity.id
_entity.type
_entity.pdbx_description
1 polymer ?
#
loop_
_entity_poly.entity_id
_entity_poly.type
_entity_poly.pdbx_seq_one_letter_code
_entity_poly.pdbx_strand_id
1 'polypeptide(L)'
;MENHSISDFMASLQKDICDCDFHITCGCNKQVSCSEIFLRAQFIRGLKDNWIREYLLQSNVTNFDELFNEAVALKASRIESKEISNQQNTSEVPGLNKLSRVPQNQNDVPVQQQPIYDANDEEEDEEDDGVTFSESDLKFEDFVKRLAHPKIVRATSLALARFEENSVYTNTCIVKLMHRISFDCKMYVMMFQISLFMTFRKIYALKAMPEYKELVRFANFMLRQFFKLAETNKKIFMEALFWKSTKDAYDVEHGYGSYLESSKAAARAWTEDEEDEVRRLFMEHTEKQLEDDVVDWVTANLIDNTRTRRGVLKKLKELFLLTDYKGPKKVRNTSRLPQQWSIDEEEQLKELYEQFKDAMDPMGCIIDRLTVPRPKNRIIEKMLILGLIQDRKEVRKKRVKGARKSKSGESFYN
;
A
#
# COMPACT_ATOMS: atom_id res chain seq x y z
N MET A 1 -6.89 -24.24 -3.16
CA MET A 1 -6.98 -24.86 -1.81
C MET A 1 -7.81 -23.91 -0.97
N GLU A 2 -9.12 -24.07 -1.07
CA GLU A 2 -10.14 -23.13 -0.59
C GLU A 2 -10.81 -23.75 0.64
N ASN A 3 -10.97 -22.96 1.70
CA ASN A 3 -11.82 -23.19 2.88
C ASN A 3 -11.62 -24.47 3.73
N HIS A 4 -10.40 -25.01 3.87
CA HIS A 4 -10.16 -26.05 4.87
C HIS A 4 -10.03 -25.44 6.28
N SER A 5 -10.64 -26.07 7.28
CA SER A 5 -10.44 -25.70 8.68
C SER A 5 -8.98 -25.97 9.08
N ILE A 6 -8.50 -25.32 10.14
CA ILE A 6 -7.14 -25.57 10.66
C ILE A 6 -6.95 -27.05 11.01
N SER A 7 -8.02 -27.72 11.46
CA SER A 7 -8.06 -29.14 11.76
C SER A 7 -7.96 -30.02 10.51
N ASP A 8 -8.61 -29.65 9.39
CA ASP A 8 -8.52 -30.42 8.13
C ASP A 8 -7.13 -30.30 7.48
N PHE A 9 -6.51 -29.13 7.62
CA PHE A 9 -5.14 -28.91 7.18
C PHE A 9 -4.14 -29.73 8.01
N MET A 10 -4.36 -29.83 9.33
CA MET A 10 -3.58 -30.69 10.23
C MET A 10 -3.71 -32.17 9.86
N ALA A 11 -4.93 -32.66 9.64
CA ALA A 11 -5.15 -34.06 9.26
C ALA A 11 -4.45 -34.40 7.94
N SER A 12 -4.41 -33.45 7.01
CA SER A 12 -3.67 -33.60 5.75
C SER A 12 -2.15 -33.61 5.96
N LEU A 13 -1.62 -32.76 6.84
CA LEU A 13 -0.19 -32.70 7.15
C LEU A 13 0.31 -33.94 7.90
N GLN A 14 -0.47 -34.44 8.86
CA GLN A 14 -0.09 -35.62 9.64
C GLN A 14 -0.14 -36.90 8.80
N LYS A 15 -1.12 -37.04 7.90
CA LYS A 15 -1.29 -38.24 7.07
C LYS A 15 -0.03 -38.66 6.31
N ASP A 16 0.78 -37.70 5.87
CA ASP A 16 1.98 -37.95 5.06
C ASP A 16 3.27 -38.07 5.89
N ILE A 17 3.23 -37.80 7.22
CA ILE A 17 4.42 -37.67 8.09
C ILE A 17 4.40 -38.60 9.31
N CYS A 18 3.25 -39.22 9.65
CA CYS A 18 3.08 -40.07 10.83
C CYS A 18 4.13 -41.19 11.02
N ASP A 19 4.81 -41.63 9.96
CA ASP A 19 5.78 -42.74 10.01
C ASP A 19 7.27 -42.28 10.05
N CYS A 20 7.53 -40.99 10.26
CA CYS A 20 8.89 -40.43 10.21
C CYS A 20 9.57 -40.33 11.60
N ASP A 21 10.37 -41.35 11.96
CA ASP A 21 11.16 -41.46 13.20
C ASP A 21 12.59 -40.88 13.08
N PHE A 22 12.82 -39.93 12.17
CA PHE A 22 14.15 -39.39 11.94
C PHE A 22 14.54 -38.33 12.98
N HIS A 23 15.53 -38.65 13.81
CA HIS A 23 16.02 -37.79 14.89
C HIS A 23 17.46 -37.31 14.62
N ILE A 24 17.73 -36.02 14.80
CA ILE A 24 19.07 -35.43 14.72
C ILE A 24 19.54 -35.02 16.11
N THR A 25 20.77 -35.38 16.46
CA THR A 25 21.44 -34.86 17.65
C THR A 25 22.04 -33.48 17.38
N CYS A 26 21.51 -32.46 18.07
CA CYS A 26 22.11 -31.13 18.17
C CYS A 26 23.53 -31.22 18.76
N GLY A 27 24.41 -30.26 18.43
CA GLY A 27 25.72 -30.10 19.12
C GLY A 27 25.61 -29.82 20.63
N CYS A 28 24.39 -29.62 21.12
CA CYS A 28 23.99 -29.50 22.52
C CYS A 28 23.49 -30.83 23.15
N ASN A 29 23.72 -31.97 22.49
CA ASN A 29 23.25 -33.32 22.89
C ASN A 29 21.73 -33.50 23.02
N LYS A 30 20.92 -32.55 22.53
CA LYS A 30 19.47 -32.73 22.42
C LYS A 30 19.12 -33.47 21.14
N GLN A 31 18.28 -34.50 21.24
CA GLN A 31 17.64 -35.11 20.07
C GLN A 31 16.50 -34.22 19.61
N VAL A 32 16.46 -33.91 18.32
CA VAL A 32 15.42 -33.10 17.70
C VAL A 32 14.78 -33.92 16.59
N SER A 33 13.45 -34.02 16.61
CA SER A 33 12.69 -34.69 15.57
C SER A 33 12.63 -33.83 14.30
N CYS A 34 13.06 -34.39 13.17
CA CYS A 34 12.96 -33.70 11.89
C CYS A 34 11.51 -33.58 11.41
N SER A 35 10.65 -34.54 11.77
CA SER A 35 9.22 -34.48 11.46
C SER A 35 8.56 -33.31 12.18
N GLU A 36 8.90 -33.04 13.44
CA GLU A 36 8.39 -31.87 14.18
C GLU A 36 8.84 -30.54 13.58
N ILE A 37 10.12 -30.41 13.21
CA ILE A 37 10.65 -29.19 12.57
C ILE A 37 9.91 -28.92 11.25
N PHE A 38 9.72 -29.97 10.45
CA PHE A 38 9.05 -29.86 9.16
C PHE A 38 7.57 -29.52 9.32
N LEU A 39 6.84 -30.24 10.19
CA LEU A 39 5.43 -29.99 10.49
C LEU A 39 5.22 -28.56 10.96
N ARG A 40 6.05 -28.07 11.89
CA ARG A 40 6.00 -26.68 12.36
C ARG A 40 6.19 -25.69 11.21
N ALA A 41 7.20 -25.88 10.37
CA ALA A 41 7.49 -24.98 9.25
C ALA A 41 6.37 -24.96 8.21
N GLN A 42 5.81 -26.13 7.86
CA GLN A 42 4.70 -26.22 6.91
C GLN A 42 3.39 -25.67 7.47
N PHE A 43 3.12 -25.91 8.76
CA PHE A 43 1.95 -25.42 9.42
C PHE A 43 1.93 -23.89 9.47
N ILE A 44 3.00 -23.27 9.96
CA ILE A 44 3.18 -21.81 10.01
C ILE A 44 3.02 -21.21 8.60
N ARG A 45 3.59 -21.84 7.58
CA ARG A 45 3.45 -21.40 6.18
C ARG A 45 2.01 -21.49 5.66
N GLY A 46 1.26 -22.51 6.08
CA GLY A 46 -0.12 -22.73 5.66
C GLY A 46 -1.12 -21.78 6.31
N LEU A 47 -0.76 -21.14 7.42
CA LEU A 47 -1.61 -20.15 8.09
C LEU A 47 -1.77 -18.90 7.23
N LYS A 48 -3.01 -18.59 6.88
CA LYS A 48 -3.39 -17.34 6.17
C LYS A 48 -3.25 -16.11 7.08
N ASP A 49 -3.61 -16.24 8.35
CA ASP A 49 -3.55 -15.16 9.34
C ASP A 49 -2.09 -14.77 9.63
N ASN A 50 -1.72 -13.55 9.21
CA ASN A 50 -0.36 -13.03 9.34
C ASN A 50 0.05 -12.82 10.81
N TRP A 51 -0.90 -12.45 11.68
CA TRP A 51 -0.63 -12.16 13.09
C TRP A 51 -0.39 -13.45 13.88
N ILE A 52 -1.24 -14.47 13.66
CA ILE A 52 -1.03 -15.79 14.28
C ILE A 52 0.30 -16.36 13.78
N ARG A 53 0.60 -16.24 12.48
CA ARG A 53 1.88 -16.69 11.91
C ARG A 53 3.07 -16.01 12.58
N GLU A 54 3.01 -14.70 12.76
CA GLU A 54 4.07 -13.92 13.40
C GLU A 54 4.28 -14.30 14.86
N TYR A 55 3.18 -14.42 15.62
CA TYR A 55 3.22 -14.84 17.02
C TYR A 55 3.87 -16.24 17.19
N LEU A 56 3.50 -17.21 16.35
CA LEU A 56 4.05 -18.58 16.41
C LEU A 56 5.53 -18.66 15.95
N LEU A 57 5.99 -17.68 15.16
CA LEU A 57 7.41 -17.51 14.80
C LEU A 57 8.22 -16.81 15.90
N GLN A 58 7.55 -16.19 16.86
CA GLN A 58 8.16 -15.60 18.05
C GLN A 58 8.10 -16.55 19.26
N SER A 59 7.19 -17.53 19.26
CA SER A 59 7.08 -18.50 20.33
C SER A 59 8.28 -19.46 20.38
N ASN A 60 8.77 -19.72 21.59
CA ASN A 60 9.87 -20.65 21.86
C ASN A 60 9.41 -22.12 21.87
N VAL A 61 8.15 -22.38 21.51
CA VAL A 61 7.55 -23.70 21.54
C VAL A 61 8.23 -24.59 20.51
N THR A 62 8.81 -25.70 20.96
CA THR A 62 9.52 -26.65 20.09
C THR A 62 8.64 -27.81 19.65
N ASN A 63 7.64 -28.18 20.47
CA ASN A 63 6.71 -29.26 20.18
C ASN A 63 5.62 -28.77 19.22
N PHE A 64 5.35 -29.55 18.17
CA PHE A 64 4.33 -29.22 17.18
C PHE A 64 2.91 -29.18 17.76
N ASP A 65 2.56 -30.12 18.64
CA ASP A 65 1.22 -30.21 19.23
C ASP A 65 0.93 -29.03 20.15
N GLU A 66 1.92 -28.60 20.93
CA GLU A 66 1.81 -27.39 21.75
C GLU A 66 1.64 -26.14 20.88
N LEU A 67 2.41 -26.03 19.79
CA LEU A 67 2.32 -24.90 18.86
C LEU A 67 0.97 -24.86 18.13
N PHE A 68 0.43 -26.03 17.79
CA PHE A 68 -0.90 -26.16 17.21
C PHE A 68 -1.98 -25.72 18.18
N ASN A 69 -1.93 -26.19 19.43
CA ASN A 69 -2.90 -25.82 20.47
C ASN A 69 -2.85 -24.32 20.77
N GLU A 70 -1.65 -23.72 20.78
CA GLU A 70 -1.47 -22.28 20.91
C GLU A 70 -2.10 -21.53 19.74
N ALA A 71 -1.90 -21.99 18.49
CA ALA A 71 -2.53 -21.40 17.30
C ALA A 71 -4.06 -21.47 17.33
N VAL A 72 -4.62 -22.60 17.77
CA VAL A 72 -6.07 -22.80 17.91
C VAL A 72 -6.64 -21.91 19.02
N ALA A 73 -5.97 -21.82 20.17
CA ALA A 73 -6.37 -20.98 21.29
C ALA A 73 -6.35 -19.49 20.92
N LEU A 74 -5.31 -19.03 20.21
CA LEU A 74 -5.22 -17.65 19.73
C LEU A 74 -6.32 -17.32 18.73
N LYS A 75 -6.62 -18.26 17.83
CA LYS A 75 -7.71 -18.09 16.87
C LYS A 75 -9.07 -18.04 17.57
N ALA A 76 -9.32 -18.93 18.54
CA ALA A 76 -10.53 -18.96 19.34
C ALA A 76 -10.70 -17.67 20.16
N SER A 77 -9.66 -17.21 20.85
CA SER A 77 -9.68 -15.97 21.63
C SER A 77 -9.92 -14.72 20.78
N ARG A 78 -9.39 -14.68 19.55
CA ARG A 78 -9.71 -13.61 18.60
C ARG A 78 -11.15 -13.67 18.10
N ILE A 79 -11.69 -14.86 17.84
CA ILE A 79 -13.10 -15.02 17.46
C ILE A 79 -13.99 -14.54 18.61
N GLU A 80 -13.70 -14.96 19.85
CA GLU A 80 -14.45 -14.55 21.04
C GLU A 80 -14.35 -13.04 21.30
N SER A 81 -13.16 -12.44 21.15
CA SER A 81 -12.98 -10.98 21.23
C SER A 81 -13.77 -10.23 20.15
N LYS A 82 -13.84 -10.79 18.92
CA LYS A 82 -14.65 -10.25 17.81
C LYS A 82 -16.16 -10.37 18.10
N GLU A 83 -16.61 -11.46 18.71
CA GLU A 83 -18.02 -11.66 19.10
C GLU A 83 -18.44 -10.72 20.23
N ILE A 84 -17.59 -10.54 21.25
CA ILE A 84 -17.83 -9.62 22.37
C ILE A 84 -17.89 -8.17 21.86
N SER A 85 -16.99 -7.78 20.95
CA SER A 85 -17.03 -6.46 20.31
C SER A 85 -18.29 -6.25 19.48
N ASN A 86 -18.85 -7.30 18.87
CA ASN A 86 -20.10 -7.23 18.10
C ASN A 86 -21.35 -7.18 19.02
N GLN A 87 -21.32 -7.81 20.18
CA GLN A 87 -22.43 -7.77 21.16
C GLN A 87 -22.53 -6.44 21.91
N GLN A 88 -21.40 -5.78 22.19
CA GLN A 88 -21.40 -4.44 22.79
C GLN A 88 -22.00 -3.38 21.84
N ASN A 89 -21.85 -3.54 20.53
CA ASN A 89 -22.39 -2.60 19.53
C ASN A 89 -23.88 -2.82 19.20
N THR A 90 -24.50 -3.91 19.65
CA THR A 90 -25.92 -4.23 19.37
C THR A 90 -26.88 -3.87 20.51
N SER A 91 -26.37 -3.42 21.67
CA SER A 91 -27.19 -3.17 22.86
C SER A 91 -27.51 -1.69 23.16
N GLU A 92 -27.11 -0.73 22.32
CA GLU A 92 -27.40 0.69 22.57
C GLU A 92 -28.16 1.38 21.43
N VAL A 93 -29.49 1.52 21.58
CA VAL A 93 -30.25 2.68 21.07
C VAL A 93 -31.57 2.85 21.86
N PRO A 94 -32.22 4.03 21.93
CA PRO A 94 -31.82 5.23 22.68
C PRO A 94 -32.93 5.72 23.66
N GLY A 95 -32.58 6.42 24.73
CA GLY A 95 -33.57 7.04 25.61
C GLY A 95 -33.02 8.14 26.51
N LEU A 96 -33.37 9.38 26.16
CA LEU A 96 -33.38 10.62 26.97
C LEU A 96 -32.88 10.51 28.44
N ASN A 97 -31.87 11.31 28.80
CA ASN A 97 -32.13 12.53 29.57
C ASN A 97 -30.89 13.40 29.81
N LYS A 98 -31.17 14.70 29.75
CA LYS A 98 -30.35 15.84 30.11
C LYS A 98 -30.00 15.86 31.61
N LEU A 99 -28.89 16.57 31.87
CA LEU A 99 -28.55 17.40 33.05
C LEU A 99 -27.65 16.81 34.16
N SER A 100 -26.46 17.42 34.22
CA SER A 100 -25.79 17.97 35.41
C SER A 100 -25.00 17.03 36.34
N ARG A 101 -23.66 17.06 36.24
CA ARG A 101 -22.79 17.48 37.36
C ARG A 101 -21.33 17.75 36.97
N VAL A 102 -20.95 19.02 37.21
CA VAL A 102 -19.67 19.62 37.63
C VAL A 102 -18.39 18.72 37.68
N PRO A 103 -17.25 19.21 37.14
CA PRO A 103 -15.98 18.48 37.10
C PRO A 103 -15.18 18.61 38.41
N GLN A 104 -14.46 17.55 38.78
CA GLN A 104 -13.33 17.63 39.72
C GLN A 104 -12.02 17.69 38.93
N ASN A 105 -11.35 18.84 39.02
CA ASN A 105 -9.96 19.04 38.66
C ASN A 105 -9.06 18.09 39.46
N GLN A 106 -8.04 17.53 38.82
CA GLN A 106 -6.66 17.71 39.27
C GLN A 106 -5.63 17.27 38.21
N ASN A 107 -4.83 18.28 37.83
CA ASN A 107 -3.41 18.23 37.48
C ASN A 107 -3.03 17.98 36.01
N ASP A 108 -3.09 19.09 35.28
CA ASP A 108 -2.32 19.39 34.07
C ASP A 108 -0.80 19.25 34.28
N VAL A 109 -0.16 18.55 33.34
CA VAL A 109 1.21 18.84 32.90
C VAL A 109 1.12 19.12 31.41
N PRO A 110 1.53 20.30 30.91
CA PRO A 110 1.25 20.72 29.55
C PRO A 110 2.22 20.07 28.57
N VAL A 111 1.74 19.09 27.79
CA VAL A 111 2.41 18.70 26.55
C VAL A 111 1.94 19.65 25.47
N GLN A 112 2.83 20.55 25.06
CA GLN A 112 2.65 21.47 23.93
C GLN A 112 2.34 20.67 22.66
N GLN A 113 1.08 20.64 22.26
CA GLN A 113 0.69 20.30 20.90
C GLN A 113 1.08 21.47 19.99
N GLN A 114 2.15 21.30 19.23
CA GLN A 114 2.42 22.17 18.08
C GLN A 114 1.47 21.75 16.95
N PRO A 115 0.79 22.70 16.28
CA PRO A 115 0.01 22.40 15.09
C PRO A 115 0.97 21.94 14.00
N ILE A 116 0.80 20.70 13.54
CA ILE A 116 1.48 20.22 12.34
C ILE A 116 0.79 20.92 11.18
N TYR A 117 1.50 21.89 10.62
CA TYR A 117 1.17 22.54 9.36
C TYR A 117 1.11 21.45 8.29
N ASP A 118 -0.10 21.22 7.79
CA ASP A 118 -0.36 20.37 6.65
C ASP A 118 0.30 21.01 5.43
N ALA A 119 1.34 20.36 4.93
CA ALA A 119 2.00 20.68 3.68
C ALA A 119 2.00 19.42 2.82
N ASN A 120 0.80 18.94 2.48
CA ASN A 120 0.46 18.41 1.15
C ASN A 120 -1.05 18.06 1.07
N ASP A 121 -1.91 19.02 1.41
CA ASP A 121 -3.26 19.07 0.83
C ASP A 121 -3.12 19.64 -0.59
N GLU A 122 -2.81 18.77 -1.54
CA GLU A 122 -3.13 19.04 -2.95
C GLU A 122 -4.65 18.89 -3.08
N GLU A 123 -5.36 20.00 -2.82
CA GLU A 123 -6.71 20.24 -3.34
C GLU A 123 -6.62 20.15 -4.88
N GLU A 124 -6.82 18.95 -5.43
CA GLU A 124 -7.15 18.77 -6.85
C GLU A 124 -8.58 19.29 -7.06
N ASP A 125 -8.70 20.60 -7.25
CA ASP A 125 -9.84 21.22 -7.91
C ASP A 125 -10.03 20.54 -9.28
N GLU A 126 -11.20 19.94 -9.51
CA GLU A 126 -11.67 19.53 -10.84
C GLU A 126 -11.88 20.79 -11.72
N GLU A 127 -10.81 21.43 -12.20
CA GLU A 127 -10.85 22.39 -13.31
C GLU A 127 -10.01 21.86 -14.49
N ASP A 128 -10.75 21.40 -15.52
CA ASP A 128 -10.42 21.39 -16.95
C ASP A 128 -9.09 20.73 -17.39
N ASP A 129 -9.22 19.58 -18.05
CA ASP A 129 -8.19 18.78 -18.70
C ASP A 129 -7.56 19.56 -19.88
N GLY A 130 -6.80 20.60 -19.57
CA GLY A 130 -5.80 21.17 -20.46
C GLY A 130 -4.56 20.29 -20.38
N VAL A 131 -4.46 19.31 -21.30
CA VAL A 131 -3.29 18.43 -21.43
C VAL A 131 -2.02 19.27 -21.49
N THR A 132 -1.40 19.43 -20.33
CA THR A 132 -0.10 20.04 -20.17
C THR A 132 0.86 18.87 -20.28
N PHE A 133 1.48 18.70 -21.45
CA PHE A 133 2.61 17.79 -21.59
C PHE A 133 3.77 18.33 -20.75
N SER A 134 3.79 17.98 -19.47
CA SER A 134 5.04 17.91 -18.73
C SER A 134 5.67 16.57 -19.10
N GLU A 135 6.86 16.60 -19.69
CA GLU A 135 7.68 15.39 -19.81
C GLU A 135 7.86 14.84 -18.40
N SER A 136 7.21 13.72 -18.09
CA SER A 136 7.28 13.12 -16.77
C SER A 136 8.72 12.71 -16.53
N ASP A 137 9.38 13.28 -15.52
CA ASP A 137 10.73 12.90 -15.13
C ASP A 137 10.78 11.38 -14.91
N LEU A 138 11.34 10.65 -15.88
CA LEU A 138 11.52 9.21 -15.79
C LEU A 138 12.60 8.93 -14.75
N LYS A 139 12.18 8.75 -13.49
CA LYS A 139 13.06 8.31 -12.41
C LYS A 139 13.46 6.87 -12.69
N PHE A 140 14.66 6.70 -13.25
CA PHE A 140 15.25 5.37 -13.53
C PHE A 140 15.18 4.44 -12.31
N GLU A 141 15.34 4.99 -11.10
CA GLU A 141 15.28 4.23 -9.86
C GLU A 141 13.93 3.56 -9.59
N ASP A 142 12.82 4.20 -9.99
CA ASP A 142 11.48 3.60 -9.87
C ASP A 142 11.31 2.44 -10.86
N PHE A 143 11.96 2.50 -12.02
CA PHE A 143 12.01 1.39 -12.96
C PHE A 143 12.84 0.22 -12.43
N VAL A 144 14.03 0.49 -11.86
CA VAL A 144 14.89 -0.57 -11.30
C VAL A 144 14.20 -1.25 -10.09
N LYS A 145 13.48 -0.49 -9.24
CA LYS A 145 12.72 -1.05 -8.12
C LYS A 145 11.66 -2.07 -8.56
N ARG A 146 11.06 -1.92 -9.75
CA ARG A 146 10.11 -2.92 -10.31
C ARG A 146 10.78 -4.26 -10.60
N LEU A 147 12.11 -4.31 -10.78
CA LEU A 147 12.85 -5.55 -10.98
C LEU A 147 12.97 -6.39 -9.70
N ALA A 148 12.80 -5.78 -8.53
CA ALA A 148 12.83 -6.44 -7.23
C ALA A 148 11.50 -7.17 -6.93
N HIS A 149 11.09 -8.05 -7.85
CA HIS A 149 9.86 -8.82 -7.76
C HIS A 149 10.15 -10.32 -7.58
N PRO A 150 9.43 -11.06 -6.72
CA PRO A 150 9.71 -12.48 -6.43
C PRO A 150 9.73 -13.38 -7.68
N LYS A 151 8.86 -13.12 -8.65
CA LYS A 151 8.83 -13.87 -9.93
C LYS A 151 10.12 -13.70 -10.74
N ILE A 152 10.70 -12.50 -10.74
CA ILE A 152 11.95 -12.21 -11.46
C ILE A 152 13.10 -12.94 -10.77
N VAL A 153 13.20 -12.84 -9.44
CA VAL A 153 14.21 -13.51 -8.63
C VAL A 153 14.14 -15.03 -8.79
N ARG A 154 12.93 -15.60 -8.86
CA ARG A 154 12.71 -17.03 -9.18
C ARG A 154 13.24 -17.40 -10.55
N ALA A 155 12.86 -16.63 -11.58
CA ALA A 155 13.26 -16.89 -12.96
C ALA A 155 14.78 -16.81 -13.14
N THR A 156 15.44 -15.80 -12.56
CA THR A 156 16.90 -15.65 -12.63
C THR A 156 17.62 -16.75 -11.87
N SER A 157 17.12 -17.15 -10.71
CA SER A 157 17.69 -18.25 -9.94
C SER A 157 17.59 -19.60 -10.69
N LEU A 158 16.46 -19.84 -11.36
CA LEU A 158 16.27 -21.04 -12.18
C LEU A 158 17.19 -21.01 -13.41
N ALA A 159 17.32 -19.87 -14.07
CA ALA A 159 18.24 -19.70 -15.20
C ALA A 159 19.69 -19.94 -14.78
N LEU A 160 20.08 -19.48 -13.58
CA LEU A 160 21.41 -19.69 -13.03
C LEU A 160 21.66 -21.16 -12.63
N ALA A 161 20.62 -21.93 -12.31
CA ALA A 161 20.78 -23.33 -11.93
C ALA A 161 21.38 -24.18 -13.06
N ARG A 162 21.21 -23.75 -14.32
CA ARG A 162 21.79 -24.36 -15.53
C ARG A 162 22.99 -23.58 -16.08
N PHE A 163 23.77 -22.93 -15.20
CA PHE A 163 24.90 -22.09 -15.62
C PHE A 163 25.93 -22.82 -16.49
N GLU A 164 26.07 -24.14 -16.36
CA GLU A 164 26.99 -24.97 -17.17
C GLU A 164 26.53 -25.10 -18.63
N GLU A 165 25.22 -25.06 -18.89
CA GLU A 165 24.63 -25.15 -20.24
C GLU A 165 24.53 -23.76 -20.90
N ASN A 166 24.62 -22.70 -20.11
CA ASN A 166 24.47 -21.33 -20.57
C ASN A 166 25.78 -20.78 -21.16
N SER A 167 25.66 -19.90 -22.16
CA SER A 167 26.82 -19.13 -22.62
C SER A 167 27.39 -18.21 -21.53
N VAL A 168 28.68 -17.88 -21.61
CA VAL A 168 29.34 -16.91 -20.71
C VAL A 168 28.60 -15.57 -20.70
N TYR A 169 28.11 -15.12 -21.85
CA TYR A 169 27.32 -13.90 -21.98
C TYR A 169 25.99 -13.99 -21.20
N THR A 170 25.24 -15.07 -21.40
CA THR A 170 23.96 -15.31 -20.70
C THR A 170 24.15 -15.32 -19.19
N ASN A 171 25.16 -16.05 -18.70
CA ASN A 171 25.49 -16.09 -17.28
C ASN A 171 25.85 -14.71 -16.73
N THR A 172 26.62 -13.92 -17.49
CA THR A 172 26.97 -12.54 -17.14
C THR A 172 25.71 -11.65 -17.06
N CYS A 173 24.77 -11.80 -17.99
CA CYS A 173 23.50 -11.06 -17.96
C CYS A 173 22.65 -11.41 -16.74
N ILE A 174 22.53 -12.71 -16.41
CA ILE A 174 21.78 -13.18 -15.24
C ILE A 174 22.41 -12.60 -13.96
N VAL A 175 23.73 -12.75 -13.80
CA VAL A 175 24.44 -12.22 -12.63
C VAL A 175 24.33 -10.69 -12.54
N LYS A 176 24.45 -9.97 -13.65
CA LYS A 176 24.27 -8.51 -13.67
C LYS A 176 22.86 -8.12 -13.22
N LEU A 177 21.82 -8.80 -13.69
CA LEU A 177 20.45 -8.54 -13.25
C LEU A 177 20.28 -8.81 -11.76
N MET A 178 20.80 -9.94 -11.27
CA MET A 178 20.74 -10.29 -9.85
C MET A 178 21.56 -9.30 -8.99
N HIS A 179 22.69 -8.82 -9.49
CA HIS A 179 23.52 -7.80 -8.86
C HIS A 179 22.77 -6.47 -8.76
N ARG A 180 22.09 -6.01 -9.83
CA ARG A 180 21.28 -4.77 -9.78
C ARG A 180 20.20 -4.86 -8.70
N ILE A 181 19.49 -5.98 -8.61
CA ILE A 181 18.47 -6.17 -7.56
C ILE A 181 19.11 -6.16 -6.17
N SER A 182 20.26 -6.81 -6.00
CA SER A 182 20.89 -6.98 -4.70
C SER A 182 21.61 -5.73 -4.20
N PHE A 183 22.29 -5.02 -5.10
CA PHE A 183 23.16 -3.89 -4.79
C PHE A 183 22.44 -2.55 -5.04
N ASP A 184 21.92 -2.33 -6.24
CA ASP A 184 21.31 -1.04 -6.60
C ASP A 184 19.98 -0.83 -5.87
N CYS A 185 19.10 -1.85 -5.85
CA CYS A 185 17.86 -1.78 -5.08
C CYS A 185 18.04 -2.05 -3.58
N LYS A 186 19.24 -2.47 -3.15
CA LYS A 186 19.52 -2.95 -1.78
C LYS A 186 18.64 -4.13 -1.34
N MET A 187 18.08 -4.90 -2.28
CA MET A 187 17.18 -6.04 -1.98
C MET A 187 17.91 -7.38 -1.99
N TYR A 188 19.13 -7.44 -1.45
CA TYR A 188 19.97 -8.64 -1.46
C TYR A 188 19.34 -9.80 -0.67
N VAL A 189 18.52 -9.50 0.34
CA VAL A 189 17.82 -10.51 1.14
C VAL A 189 16.88 -11.39 0.30
N MET A 190 16.31 -10.86 -0.80
CA MET A 190 15.46 -11.63 -1.71
C MET A 190 16.19 -12.80 -2.37
N MET A 191 17.51 -12.68 -2.53
CA MET A 191 18.36 -13.71 -3.14
C MET A 191 18.79 -14.78 -2.13
N PHE A 192 18.50 -14.63 -0.83
CA PHE A 192 18.80 -15.66 0.16
C PHE A 192 17.82 -16.82 0.06
N GLN A 193 18.17 -17.76 -0.84
CA GLN A 193 17.44 -19.00 -1.10
C GLN A 193 18.40 -20.19 -1.05
N ILE A 194 17.98 -21.28 -0.42
CA ILE A 194 18.79 -22.51 -0.37
C ILE A 194 19.09 -23.04 -1.77
N SER A 195 18.12 -23.02 -2.68
CA SER A 195 18.31 -23.46 -4.07
C SER A 195 19.42 -22.67 -4.76
N LEU A 196 19.48 -21.36 -4.53
CA LEU A 196 20.53 -20.51 -5.08
C LEU A 196 21.89 -20.78 -4.42
N PHE A 197 21.94 -21.02 -3.11
CA PHE A 197 23.19 -21.41 -2.43
C PHE A 197 23.73 -22.76 -2.91
N MET A 198 22.85 -23.70 -3.24
CA MET A 198 23.26 -24.96 -3.88
C MET A 198 23.89 -24.72 -5.26
N THR A 199 23.34 -23.79 -6.04
CA THR A 199 23.95 -23.35 -7.31
C THR A 199 25.30 -22.69 -7.08
N PHE A 200 25.43 -21.82 -6.08
CA PHE A 200 26.72 -21.22 -5.71
C PHE A 200 27.75 -22.28 -5.34
N ARG A 201 27.38 -23.30 -4.56
CA ARG A 201 28.27 -24.41 -4.23
C ARG A 201 28.84 -25.10 -5.48
N LYS A 202 28.01 -25.33 -6.51
CA LYS A 202 28.46 -25.89 -7.80
C LYS A 202 29.42 -24.93 -8.52
N ILE A 203 29.08 -23.65 -8.58
CA ILE A 203 29.95 -22.60 -9.15
C ILE A 203 31.32 -22.57 -8.47
N TYR A 204 31.37 -22.71 -7.14
CA TYR A 204 32.63 -22.76 -6.39
C TYR A 204 33.49 -23.99 -6.70
N ALA A 205 32.89 -25.13 -7.03
CA ALA A 205 33.64 -26.29 -7.47
C ALA A 205 34.40 -26.02 -8.79
N LEU A 206 33.84 -25.15 -9.64
CA LEU A 206 34.39 -24.77 -10.93
C LEU A 206 35.17 -23.44 -10.92
N LYS A 207 35.56 -22.95 -9.73
CA LYS A 207 36.22 -21.64 -9.53
C LYS A 207 37.55 -21.46 -10.28
N ALA A 208 38.18 -22.56 -10.71
CA ALA A 208 39.45 -22.51 -11.43
C ALA A 208 39.29 -22.01 -12.87
N MET A 209 38.07 -22.06 -13.43
CA MET A 209 37.81 -21.60 -14.79
C MET A 209 37.57 -20.09 -14.83
N PRO A 210 38.25 -19.34 -15.72
CA PRO A 210 38.15 -17.88 -15.79
C PRO A 210 36.75 -17.41 -16.22
N GLU A 211 36.02 -18.24 -16.97
CA GLU A 211 34.65 -17.97 -17.45
C GLU A 211 33.63 -17.81 -16.31
N TYR A 212 33.90 -18.41 -15.14
CA TYR A 212 33.02 -18.35 -13.98
C TYR A 212 33.49 -17.35 -12.91
N LYS A 213 34.52 -16.55 -13.19
CA LYS A 213 35.08 -15.58 -12.22
C LYS A 213 34.03 -14.60 -11.69
N GLU A 214 33.19 -14.06 -12.55
CA GLU A 214 32.14 -13.11 -12.15
C GLU A 214 31.01 -13.78 -11.34
N LEU A 215 30.66 -15.03 -11.67
CA LEU A 215 29.72 -15.83 -10.89
C LEU A 215 30.26 -16.10 -9.47
N VAL A 216 31.53 -16.47 -9.36
CA VAL A 216 32.21 -16.67 -8.07
C VAL A 216 32.26 -15.37 -7.27
N ARG A 217 32.53 -14.22 -7.91
CA ARG A 217 32.53 -12.92 -7.25
C ARG A 217 31.15 -12.56 -6.70
N PHE A 218 30.09 -12.76 -7.48
CA PHE A 218 28.72 -12.52 -7.03
C PHE A 218 28.31 -13.46 -5.90
N ALA A 219 28.62 -14.76 -6.02
CA ALA A 219 28.36 -15.74 -4.95
C ALA A 219 29.08 -15.36 -3.64
N ASN A 220 30.33 -14.91 -3.71
CA ASN A 220 31.06 -14.39 -2.55
C ASN A 220 30.36 -13.19 -1.91
N PHE A 221 29.89 -12.23 -2.71
CA PHE A 221 29.16 -11.08 -2.20
C PHE A 221 27.90 -11.52 -1.46
N MET A 222 27.10 -12.40 -2.06
CA MET A 222 25.86 -12.88 -1.47
C MET A 222 26.08 -13.65 -0.16
N LEU A 223 27.07 -14.55 -0.13
CA LEU A 223 27.39 -15.31 1.08
C LEU A 223 27.88 -14.42 2.23
N ARG A 224 28.70 -13.40 1.93
CA ARG A 224 29.13 -12.43 2.96
C ARG A 224 27.95 -11.69 3.56
N GLN A 225 27.01 -11.21 2.72
CA GLN A 225 25.82 -10.53 3.23
C GLN A 225 24.92 -11.47 4.03
N PHE A 226 24.80 -12.74 3.60
CA PHE A 226 24.03 -13.73 4.34
C PHE A 226 24.59 -13.96 5.75
N PHE A 227 25.90 -14.20 5.87
CA PHE A 227 26.51 -14.42 7.18
C PHE A 227 26.50 -13.17 8.06
N LYS A 228 26.74 -11.99 7.49
CA LYS A 228 26.62 -10.71 8.20
C LYS A 228 25.21 -10.52 8.78
N LEU A 229 24.17 -10.84 8.00
CA LEU A 229 22.80 -10.73 8.48
C LEU A 229 22.46 -11.85 9.48
N ALA A 230 23.01 -13.06 9.32
CA ALA A 230 22.82 -14.17 10.24
C ALA A 230 23.39 -13.93 11.64
N GLU A 231 24.43 -13.11 11.77
CA GLU A 231 24.96 -12.66 13.06
C GLU A 231 23.94 -11.83 13.84
N THR A 232 23.14 -11.02 13.14
CA THR A 232 22.12 -10.14 13.75
C THR A 232 20.79 -10.85 13.91
N ASN A 233 20.35 -11.59 12.88
CA ASN A 233 19.05 -12.24 12.81
C ASN A 233 19.19 -13.74 12.48
N LYS A 234 19.17 -14.59 13.51
CA LYS A 234 19.24 -16.05 13.35
C LYS A 234 18.05 -16.66 12.60
N LYS A 235 16.92 -15.95 12.47
CA LYS A 235 15.75 -16.44 11.71
C LYS A 235 16.03 -16.50 10.20
N ILE A 236 17.12 -15.89 9.73
CA ILE A 236 17.48 -15.90 8.31
C ILE A 236 17.68 -17.31 7.73
N PHE A 237 18.10 -18.28 8.55
CA PHE A 237 18.26 -19.67 8.12
C PHE A 237 16.91 -20.33 7.78
N MET A 238 15.87 -20.03 8.56
CA MET A 238 14.50 -20.48 8.27
C MET A 238 13.93 -19.75 7.07
N GLU A 239 14.14 -18.44 7.02
CA GLU A 239 13.72 -17.59 5.90
C GLU A 239 14.38 -18.01 4.57
N ALA A 240 15.59 -18.56 4.58
CA ALA A 240 16.25 -19.04 3.37
C ALA A 240 15.50 -20.19 2.65
N LEU A 241 14.56 -20.85 3.34
CA LEU A 241 13.67 -21.87 2.77
C LEU A 241 12.57 -21.26 1.89
N PHE A 242 12.32 -19.94 2.02
CA PHE A 242 11.15 -19.29 1.46
C PHE A 242 11.50 -18.08 0.59
N TRP A 243 10.81 -17.98 -0.55
CA TRP A 243 10.87 -16.80 -1.42
C TRP A 243 10.25 -15.60 -0.73
N LYS A 244 11.03 -14.52 -0.66
CA LYS A 244 10.65 -13.30 0.04
C LYS A 244 10.04 -12.29 -0.92
N SER A 245 8.99 -11.61 -0.48
CA SER A 245 8.53 -10.38 -1.11
C SER A 245 9.47 -9.22 -0.77
N THR A 246 9.27 -8.08 -1.44
CA THR A 246 10.01 -6.85 -1.14
C THR A 246 9.78 -6.40 0.31
N LYS A 247 8.57 -6.63 0.84
CA LYS A 247 8.23 -6.37 2.24
C LYS A 247 8.99 -7.29 3.18
N ASP A 248 8.90 -8.61 2.97
CA ASP A 248 9.55 -9.59 3.85
C ASP A 248 11.06 -9.42 3.85
N ALA A 249 11.65 -9.08 2.69
CA ALA A 249 13.08 -8.80 2.59
C ALA A 249 13.51 -7.58 3.41
N TYR A 250 12.66 -6.54 3.51
CA TYR A 250 12.90 -5.38 4.36
C TYR A 250 12.79 -5.74 5.84
N ASP A 251 11.74 -6.45 6.22
CA ASP A 251 11.50 -6.90 7.61
C ASP A 251 12.61 -7.84 8.10
N VAL A 252 13.13 -8.71 7.25
CA VAL A 252 14.24 -9.60 7.60
C VAL A 252 15.55 -8.84 7.83
N GLU A 253 15.76 -7.71 7.15
CA GLU A 253 16.95 -6.86 7.29
C GLU A 253 16.88 -5.94 8.52
N HIS A 254 15.77 -5.23 8.71
CA HIS A 254 15.62 -4.16 9.70
C HIS A 254 14.88 -4.61 10.97
N GLY A 255 14.35 -5.84 10.99
CA GLY A 255 13.54 -6.39 12.08
C GLY A 255 12.07 -6.54 11.65
N TYR A 256 11.45 -7.64 12.06
CA TYR A 256 10.05 -7.92 11.73
C TYR A 256 9.14 -6.82 12.32
N GLY A 257 8.26 -6.25 11.50
CA GLY A 257 7.38 -5.15 11.88
C GLY A 257 7.93 -3.76 11.50
N SER A 258 9.22 -3.63 11.18
CA SER A 258 9.83 -2.34 10.80
C SER A 258 9.31 -1.79 9.47
N TYR A 259 8.82 -2.64 8.56
CA TYR A 259 8.20 -2.17 7.31
C TYR A 259 6.89 -1.41 7.54
N LEU A 260 6.11 -1.79 8.56
CA LEU A 260 4.87 -1.10 8.94
C LEU A 260 5.17 0.27 9.57
N GLU A 261 6.23 0.36 10.36
CA GLU A 261 6.66 1.61 11.00
C GLU A 261 7.32 2.61 10.03
N SER A 262 8.09 2.12 9.04
CA SER A 262 8.86 3.00 8.14
C SER A 262 8.09 3.50 6.91
N SER A 263 7.01 2.83 6.50
CA SER A 263 6.29 3.14 5.26
C SER A 263 4.86 3.61 5.51
N LYS A 264 4.59 4.90 5.28
CA LYS A 264 3.24 5.49 5.26
C LYS A 264 2.28 4.76 4.28
N ALA A 265 2.82 4.10 3.25
CA ALA A 265 2.03 3.30 2.30
C ALA A 265 1.68 1.91 2.84
N ALA A 266 2.51 1.34 3.73
CA ALA A 266 2.24 0.08 4.42
C ALA A 266 1.25 0.27 5.58
N ALA A 267 1.32 1.40 6.28
CA ALA A 267 0.29 1.82 7.24
C ALA A 267 -1.09 2.01 6.59
N ARG A 268 -1.13 2.32 5.27
CA ARG A 268 -2.35 2.40 4.46
C ARG A 268 -2.71 1.09 3.75
N ALA A 269 -2.00 -0.01 3.96
CA ALA A 269 -2.41 -1.30 3.40
C ALA A 269 -3.68 -1.78 4.12
N TRP A 270 -4.56 -2.50 3.42
CA TRP A 270 -5.72 -3.14 4.06
C TRP A 270 -5.22 -4.32 4.89
N THR A 271 -5.52 -4.30 6.18
CA THR A 271 -5.32 -5.43 7.08
C THR A 271 -6.42 -6.46 6.88
N GLU A 272 -6.16 -7.71 7.27
CA GLU A 272 -7.14 -8.79 7.16
C GLU A 272 -8.41 -8.49 7.96
N ASP A 273 -8.27 -7.84 9.12
CA ASP A 273 -9.41 -7.42 9.94
C ASP A 273 -10.25 -6.34 9.24
N GLU A 274 -9.63 -5.35 8.61
CA GLU A 274 -10.35 -4.34 7.80
C GLU A 274 -11.00 -4.97 6.55
N GLU A 275 -10.37 -5.97 5.93
CA GLU A 275 -10.99 -6.71 4.81
C GLU A 275 -12.23 -7.49 5.24
N ASP A 276 -12.16 -8.19 6.37
CA ASP A 276 -13.27 -8.93 6.93
C ASP A 276 -14.40 -8.00 7.37
N GLU A 277 -14.06 -6.83 7.90
CA GLU A 277 -15.01 -5.77 8.19
C GLU A 277 -15.73 -5.29 6.92
N VAL A 278 -14.99 -5.00 5.85
CA VAL A 278 -15.58 -4.63 4.55
C VAL A 278 -16.49 -5.73 4.01
N ARG A 279 -16.11 -7.01 4.15
CA ARG A 279 -16.96 -8.17 3.76
C ARG A 279 -18.24 -8.20 4.59
N ARG A 280 -18.14 -8.06 5.91
CA ARG A 280 -19.28 -8.08 6.83
C ARG A 280 -20.24 -6.92 6.54
N LEU A 281 -19.71 -5.71 6.41
CA LEU A 281 -20.49 -4.52 6.08
C LEU A 281 -21.20 -4.69 4.74
N PHE A 282 -20.52 -5.23 3.73
CA PHE A 282 -21.16 -5.54 2.45
C PHE A 282 -22.32 -6.56 2.59
N MET A 283 -22.12 -7.63 3.36
CA MET A 283 -23.17 -8.62 3.62
C MET A 283 -24.35 -8.00 4.38
N GLU A 284 -24.08 -7.19 5.41
CA GLU A 284 -25.10 -6.53 6.21
C GLU A 284 -25.95 -5.55 5.38
N HIS A 285 -25.30 -4.75 4.51
CA HIS A 285 -25.99 -3.87 3.57
C HIS A 285 -26.90 -4.67 2.61
N THR A 286 -26.37 -5.80 2.11
CA THR A 286 -27.10 -6.69 1.18
C THR A 286 -28.28 -7.39 1.87
N GLU A 287 -28.09 -7.88 3.10
CA GLU A 287 -29.11 -8.57 3.89
C GLU A 287 -30.22 -7.62 4.34
N LYS A 288 -29.88 -6.40 4.73
CA LYS A 288 -30.84 -5.37 5.17
C LYS A 288 -31.52 -4.64 4.00
N GLN A 289 -31.11 -4.90 2.75
CA GLN A 289 -31.58 -4.22 1.53
C GLN A 289 -31.68 -2.71 1.68
N LEU A 290 -30.60 -2.09 2.17
CA LEU A 290 -30.58 -0.66 2.38
C LEU A 290 -30.61 0.08 1.03
N GLU A 291 -31.38 1.17 0.97
CA GLU A 291 -31.53 2.00 -0.24
C GLU A 291 -30.29 2.86 -0.53
N ASP A 292 -29.45 3.07 0.48
CA ASP A 292 -28.22 3.85 0.38
C ASP A 292 -27.18 3.17 -0.51
N ASP A 293 -26.29 3.98 -1.11
CA ASP A 293 -25.20 3.46 -1.92
C ASP A 293 -24.27 2.56 -1.09
N VAL A 294 -24.06 1.33 -1.55
CA VAL A 294 -23.27 0.30 -0.87
C VAL A 294 -21.89 0.84 -0.46
N VAL A 295 -21.24 1.62 -1.33
CA VAL A 295 -19.89 2.13 -1.07
C VAL A 295 -19.92 3.24 -0.04
N ASP A 296 -20.90 4.14 -0.08
CA ASP A 296 -21.07 5.18 0.93
C ASP A 296 -21.38 4.59 2.30
N TRP A 297 -22.27 3.61 2.34
CA TRP A 297 -22.65 2.95 3.58
C TRP A 297 -21.47 2.19 4.20
N VAL A 298 -20.70 1.43 3.40
CA VAL A 298 -19.49 0.76 3.90
C VAL A 298 -18.44 1.79 4.34
N THR A 299 -18.28 2.90 3.61
CA THR A 299 -17.32 3.95 3.99
C THR A 299 -17.69 4.62 5.32
N ALA A 300 -18.98 4.83 5.59
CA ALA A 300 -19.47 5.48 6.79
C ALA A 300 -19.48 4.56 8.03
N ASN A 301 -19.52 3.25 7.85
CA ASN A 301 -19.61 2.26 8.93
C ASN A 301 -18.31 1.49 9.20
N LEU A 302 -17.20 1.88 8.55
CA LEU A 302 -15.87 1.37 8.88
C LEU A 302 -15.41 1.90 10.24
N ILE A 303 -14.78 1.04 11.05
CA ILE A 303 -14.14 1.45 12.31
C ILE A 303 -13.01 2.45 12.02
N ASP A 304 -12.26 2.25 10.93
CA ASP A 304 -11.24 3.19 10.45
C ASP A 304 -11.82 4.22 9.47
N ASN A 305 -12.17 5.40 10.00
CA ASN A 305 -12.66 6.53 9.22
C ASN A 305 -11.58 7.24 8.37
N THR A 306 -10.33 6.78 8.38
CA THR A 306 -9.27 7.35 7.54
C THR A 306 -9.33 6.84 6.09
N ARG A 307 -10.20 5.86 5.80
CA ARG A 307 -10.35 5.26 4.48
C ARG A 307 -11.27 6.08 3.57
N THR A 308 -10.78 6.36 2.35
CA THR A 308 -11.56 7.11 1.36
C THR A 308 -12.56 6.20 0.62
N ARG A 309 -13.70 6.76 0.20
CA ARG A 309 -14.72 6.08 -0.63
C ARG A 309 -14.13 5.35 -1.83
N ARG A 310 -13.14 5.97 -2.50
CA ARG A 310 -12.42 5.39 -3.64
C ARG A 310 -11.58 4.18 -3.24
N GLY A 311 -10.96 4.22 -2.07
CA GLY A 311 -10.22 3.09 -1.48
C GLY A 311 -11.13 1.91 -1.19
N VAL A 312 -12.28 2.17 -0.56
CA VAL A 312 -13.33 1.17 -0.26
C VAL A 312 -13.88 0.53 -1.54
N LEU A 313 -14.23 1.33 -2.56
CA LEU A 313 -14.69 0.82 -3.85
C LEU A 313 -13.66 -0.09 -4.53
N LYS A 314 -12.38 0.32 -4.53
CA LYS A 314 -11.30 -0.51 -5.09
C LYS A 314 -11.19 -1.83 -4.34
N LYS A 315 -11.34 -1.80 -3.01
CA LYS A 315 -11.26 -2.99 -2.17
C LYS A 315 -12.44 -3.93 -2.40
N LEU A 316 -13.67 -3.40 -2.46
CA LEU A 316 -14.87 -4.18 -2.76
C LEU A 316 -14.81 -4.89 -4.12
N LYS A 317 -14.18 -4.25 -5.13
CA LYS A 317 -13.89 -4.87 -6.43
C LYS A 317 -12.82 -5.96 -6.34
N GLU A 318 -11.74 -5.73 -5.59
CA GLU A 318 -10.67 -6.70 -5.36
C GLU A 318 -11.19 -7.95 -4.63
N LEU A 319 -12.14 -7.78 -3.71
CA LEU A 319 -12.81 -8.85 -2.98
C LEU A 319 -13.88 -9.58 -3.81
N PHE A 320 -14.09 -9.19 -5.07
CA PHE A 320 -15.13 -9.73 -5.97
C PHE A 320 -16.56 -9.65 -5.41
N LEU A 321 -16.79 -8.75 -4.45
CA LEU A 321 -18.13 -8.51 -3.88
C LEU A 321 -18.97 -7.61 -4.80
N LEU A 322 -18.31 -6.74 -5.56
CA LEU A 322 -18.93 -5.75 -6.46
C LEU A 322 -18.39 -5.88 -7.89
N THR A 323 -18.93 -6.83 -8.63
CA THR A 323 -18.51 -7.14 -10.02
C THR A 323 -19.06 -6.14 -11.04
N ASP A 324 -20.32 -5.69 -10.88
CA ASP A 324 -21.03 -4.80 -11.82
C ASP A 324 -21.53 -3.50 -11.16
N TYR A 325 -20.69 -2.86 -10.34
CA TYR A 325 -21.06 -1.62 -9.68
C TYR A 325 -21.19 -0.45 -10.66
N LYS A 326 -22.41 0.09 -10.80
CA LYS A 326 -22.72 1.25 -11.66
C LYS A 326 -22.77 2.59 -10.92
N GLY A 327 -22.42 2.63 -9.64
CA GLY A 327 -22.55 3.81 -8.80
C GLY A 327 -24.00 4.21 -8.55
N PRO A 328 -24.26 5.14 -7.61
CA PRO A 328 -25.54 5.80 -7.57
C PRO A 328 -25.72 6.51 -8.91
N LYS A 329 -26.84 6.27 -9.61
CA LYS A 329 -27.21 7.08 -10.78
C LYS A 329 -27.24 8.52 -10.30
N LYS A 330 -26.21 9.31 -10.62
CA LYS A 330 -26.24 10.76 -10.38
C LYS A 330 -27.55 11.23 -11.00
N VAL A 331 -28.52 11.60 -10.18
CA VAL A 331 -29.60 12.47 -10.61
C VAL A 331 -28.88 13.77 -10.90
N ARG A 332 -28.34 13.86 -12.12
CA ARG A 332 -27.93 15.14 -12.65
C ARG A 332 -29.22 15.95 -12.60
N ASN A 333 -29.27 16.95 -11.73
CA ASN A 333 -30.18 18.07 -11.90
C ASN A 333 -29.79 18.75 -13.22
N THR A 334 -30.12 18.13 -14.35
CA THR A 334 -30.22 18.82 -15.61
C THR A 334 -31.56 19.54 -15.61
N SER A 335 -31.66 20.58 -14.79
CA SER A 335 -32.23 21.79 -15.36
C SER A 335 -31.24 22.15 -16.47
N ARG A 336 -31.49 21.67 -17.69
CA ARG A 336 -30.68 22.00 -18.86
C ARG A 336 -30.82 23.51 -19.02
N LEU A 337 -29.83 24.26 -18.51
CA LEU A 337 -29.74 25.68 -18.79
C LEU A 337 -29.82 25.87 -20.31
N PRO A 338 -30.61 26.84 -20.80
CA PRO A 338 -30.85 26.99 -22.23
C PRO A 338 -29.53 27.01 -23.00
N GLN A 339 -29.38 26.09 -23.97
CA GLN A 339 -28.21 26.01 -24.85
C GLN A 339 -28.01 27.32 -25.65
N GLN A 340 -29.08 28.10 -25.78
CA GLN A 340 -29.22 29.29 -26.60
C GLN A 340 -29.08 30.52 -25.70
N TRP A 341 -28.33 31.52 -26.17
CA TRP A 341 -28.29 32.83 -25.54
C TRP A 341 -29.44 33.67 -26.09
N SER A 342 -30.25 34.26 -25.21
CA SER A 342 -31.21 35.29 -25.61
C SER A 342 -30.48 36.57 -26.02
N ILE A 343 -31.10 37.39 -26.86
CA ILE A 343 -30.58 38.70 -27.26
C ILE A 343 -30.29 39.56 -26.01
N ASP A 344 -31.18 39.52 -25.01
CA ASP A 344 -31.03 40.26 -23.75
C ASP A 344 -29.85 39.75 -22.90
N GLU A 345 -29.57 38.44 -22.94
CA GLU A 345 -28.41 37.86 -22.24
C GLU A 345 -27.09 38.22 -22.92
N GLU A 346 -27.09 38.31 -24.25
CA GLU A 346 -25.93 38.77 -25.03
C GLU A 346 -25.66 40.26 -24.79
N GLU A 347 -26.70 41.09 -24.71
CA GLU A 347 -26.58 42.51 -24.39
C GLU A 347 -26.09 42.73 -22.96
N GLN A 348 -26.65 41.99 -21.99
CA GLN A 348 -26.17 42.01 -20.61
C GLN A 348 -24.70 41.58 -20.52
N LEU A 349 -24.29 40.55 -21.27
CA LEU A 349 -22.89 40.11 -21.31
C LEU A 349 -21.95 41.18 -21.88
N LYS A 350 -22.39 41.92 -22.92
CA LYS A 350 -21.65 43.05 -23.50
C LYS A 350 -21.47 44.19 -22.50
N GLU A 351 -22.55 44.57 -21.82
CA GLU A 351 -22.53 45.65 -20.82
C GLU A 351 -21.65 45.29 -19.62
N LEU A 352 -21.78 44.07 -19.09
CA LEU A 352 -20.97 43.58 -17.97
C LEU A 352 -19.50 43.48 -18.37
N TYR A 353 -19.19 43.06 -19.60
CA TYR A 353 -17.82 43.05 -20.08
C TYR A 353 -17.23 44.46 -20.19
N GLU A 354 -17.94 45.42 -20.77
CA GLU A 354 -17.46 46.80 -20.90
C GLU A 354 -17.25 47.48 -19.53
N GLN A 355 -18.09 47.16 -18.55
CA GLN A 355 -17.98 47.67 -17.18
C GLN A 355 -16.81 47.04 -16.40
N PHE A 356 -16.47 45.77 -16.64
CA PHE A 356 -15.51 45.02 -15.82
C PHE A 356 -14.23 44.58 -16.54
N LYS A 357 -14.01 44.97 -17.81
CA LYS A 357 -12.77 44.62 -18.57
C LYS A 357 -11.47 45.07 -17.90
N ASP A 358 -11.52 46.19 -17.18
CA ASP A 358 -10.36 46.75 -16.48
C ASP A 358 -10.20 46.23 -15.05
N ALA A 359 -11.17 45.46 -14.54
CA ALA A 359 -11.13 44.91 -13.20
C ALA A 359 -9.94 43.94 -12.99
N MET A 360 -9.61 43.71 -11.73
CA MET A 360 -8.54 42.78 -11.35
C MET A 360 -8.92 41.32 -11.66
N ASP A 361 -10.21 41.01 -11.60
CA ASP A 361 -10.81 39.72 -11.99
C ASP A 361 -12.08 39.96 -12.83
N PRO A 362 -11.92 40.21 -14.14
CA PRO A 362 -13.05 40.48 -15.03
C PRO A 362 -14.05 39.32 -15.08
N MET A 363 -13.59 38.07 -15.11
CA MET A 363 -14.48 36.90 -15.15
C MET A 363 -15.25 36.70 -13.84
N GLY A 364 -14.59 36.85 -12.68
CA GLY A 364 -15.27 36.73 -11.39
C GLY A 364 -16.43 37.71 -11.26
N CYS A 365 -16.19 38.99 -11.59
CA CYS A 365 -17.22 40.03 -11.53
C CYS A 365 -18.39 39.80 -12.49
N ILE A 366 -18.14 39.21 -13.66
CA ILE A 366 -19.17 38.93 -14.67
C ILE A 366 -20.03 37.72 -14.25
N ILE A 367 -19.42 36.68 -13.70
CA ILE A 367 -20.13 35.47 -13.25
C ILE A 367 -21.09 35.79 -12.11
N ASP A 368 -20.65 36.61 -11.15
CA ASP A 368 -21.45 36.97 -9.98
C ASP A 368 -22.67 37.85 -10.32
N ARG A 369 -22.68 38.49 -11.49
CA ARG A 369 -23.69 39.49 -11.91
C ARG A 369 -24.55 39.07 -13.10
N LEU A 370 -24.35 37.86 -13.64
CA LEU A 370 -25.19 37.31 -14.69
C LEU A 370 -26.56 36.91 -14.13
N THR A 371 -27.64 37.29 -14.83
CA THR A 371 -29.00 36.89 -14.47
C THR A 371 -29.22 35.39 -14.58
N VAL A 372 -28.57 34.77 -15.57
CA VAL A 372 -28.57 33.32 -15.78
C VAL A 372 -27.15 32.79 -15.52
N PRO A 373 -26.95 32.00 -14.45
CA PRO A 373 -25.63 31.50 -14.10
C PRO A 373 -25.16 30.49 -15.16
N ARG A 374 -24.04 30.78 -15.82
CA ARG A 374 -23.47 29.93 -16.87
C ARG A 374 -22.03 29.57 -16.52
N PRO A 375 -21.55 28.38 -16.92
CA PRO A 375 -20.19 27.96 -16.64
C PRO A 375 -19.17 28.88 -17.35
N LYS A 376 -18.05 29.18 -16.68
CA LYS A 376 -16.94 30.04 -17.14
C LYS A 376 -16.61 29.84 -18.63
N ASN A 377 -16.43 28.59 -19.03
CA ASN A 377 -16.03 28.21 -20.39
C ASN A 377 -17.06 28.62 -21.47
N ARG A 378 -18.37 28.59 -21.16
CA ARG A 378 -19.43 29.01 -22.09
C ARG A 378 -19.54 30.52 -22.22
N ILE A 379 -19.26 31.24 -21.13
CA ILE A 379 -19.23 32.71 -21.14
C ILE A 379 -18.05 33.18 -22.00
N ILE A 380 -16.87 32.58 -21.82
CA ILE A 380 -15.67 32.89 -22.61
C ILE A 380 -15.87 32.55 -24.09
N GLU A 381 -16.45 31.38 -24.40
CA GLU A 381 -16.79 31.00 -25.77
C GLU A 381 -17.77 31.99 -26.41
N LYS A 382 -18.78 32.46 -25.66
CA LYS A 382 -19.72 33.46 -26.16
C LYS A 382 -19.08 34.83 -26.35
N MET A 383 -18.20 35.27 -25.46
CA MET A 383 -17.46 36.52 -25.61
C MET A 383 -16.54 36.53 -26.84
N LEU A 384 -15.93 35.38 -27.17
CA LEU A 384 -15.16 35.19 -28.42
C LEU A 384 -16.07 35.27 -29.66
N ILE A 385 -17.25 34.62 -29.61
CA ILE A 385 -18.23 34.66 -30.71
C ILE A 385 -18.78 36.06 -30.93
N LEU A 386 -19.02 36.81 -29.85
CA LEU A 386 -19.50 38.20 -29.90
C LEU A 386 -18.39 39.21 -30.25
N GLY A 387 -17.14 38.76 -30.38
CA GLY A 387 -15.98 39.62 -30.70
C GLY A 387 -15.59 40.58 -29.58
N LEU A 388 -16.01 40.31 -28.34
CA LEU A 388 -15.68 41.15 -27.17
C LEU A 388 -14.23 40.97 -26.72
N ILE A 389 -13.65 39.81 -27.02
CA ILE A 389 -12.30 39.39 -26.65
C ILE A 389 -11.65 38.73 -27.87
N GLN A 390 -10.34 38.89 -28.05
CA GLN A 390 -9.58 38.17 -29.08
C GLN A 390 -8.82 36.96 -28.51
N ASP A 391 -8.32 37.04 -27.27
CA ASP A 391 -7.68 35.93 -26.55
C ASP A 391 -8.32 35.67 -25.18
N ARG A 392 -8.56 34.38 -24.86
CA ARG A 392 -9.08 33.91 -23.56
C ARG A 392 -8.30 34.44 -22.35
N LYS A 393 -7.06 34.89 -22.55
CA LYS A 393 -6.20 35.46 -21.52
C LYS A 393 -6.59 36.88 -21.08
N GLU A 394 -7.35 37.63 -21.89
CA GLU A 394 -7.71 39.02 -21.59
C GLU A 394 -8.61 39.17 -20.36
N VAL A 395 -9.44 38.15 -20.09
CA VAL A 395 -10.37 38.13 -18.96
C VAL A 395 -9.86 37.35 -17.75
N ARG A 396 -8.62 36.85 -17.80
CA ARG A 396 -8.02 36.16 -16.66
C ARG A 396 -7.68 37.18 -15.56
N LYS A 397 -7.78 36.72 -14.32
CA LYS A 397 -7.36 37.49 -13.13
C LYS A 397 -5.93 38.01 -13.31
N LYS A 398 -5.77 39.34 -13.28
CA LYS A 398 -4.47 39.99 -13.45
C LYS A 398 -3.61 39.69 -12.21
N ARG A 399 -2.32 39.39 -12.38
CA ARG A 399 -1.38 39.12 -11.27
C ARG A 399 -0.71 40.43 -10.80
N VAL A 400 -0.73 40.71 -9.50
CA VAL A 400 0.13 41.77 -8.91
C VAL A 400 1.58 41.30 -8.95
N LYS A 401 2.48 42.03 -9.63
CA LYS A 401 3.93 41.77 -9.55
C LYS A 401 4.47 42.28 -8.20
N GLY A 402 4.58 41.38 -7.22
CA GLY A 402 5.25 41.64 -5.94
C GLY A 402 6.79 41.60 -6.06
N ALA A 403 7.46 42.52 -5.37
CA ALA A 403 8.90 42.79 -5.40
C ALA A 403 9.79 41.58 -5.01
N ARG A 404 10.88 41.35 -5.77
CA ARG A 404 11.96 40.42 -5.43
C ARG A 404 12.73 40.95 -4.21
N LYS A 405 12.68 40.25 -3.06
CA LYS A 405 13.61 40.46 -1.94
C LYS A 405 15.00 39.97 -2.35
N SER A 406 15.97 40.87 -2.45
CA SER A 406 17.40 40.56 -2.50
C SER A 406 17.88 40.06 -1.14
N LYS A 407 18.46 38.87 -1.09
CA LYS A 407 19.30 38.42 0.04
C LYS A 407 20.75 38.79 -0.29
N SER A 408 21.26 39.88 0.26
CA SER A 408 22.69 40.13 0.36
C SER A 408 23.21 39.43 1.62
N GLY A 409 24.10 38.45 1.44
CA GLY A 409 24.79 37.75 2.52
C GLY A 409 25.88 38.64 3.13
N GLU A 410 25.89 38.75 4.45
CA GLU A 410 27.02 39.26 5.22
C GLU A 410 28.07 38.15 5.38
N SER A 411 29.26 38.42 4.85
CA SER A 411 30.48 37.67 5.14
C SER A 411 31.16 38.26 6.38
N PHE A 412 31.28 37.49 7.45
CA PHE A 412 32.20 37.79 8.54
C PHE A 412 33.46 36.92 8.38
N TYR A 413 34.54 37.56 7.93
CA TYR A 413 35.92 37.23 8.26
C TYR A 413 36.68 38.55 8.43
N ASN A 414 36.93 38.91 9.69
CA ASN A 414 38.22 39.39 10.19
C ASN A 414 38.17 39.41 11.72
#